data_AF-A0A952KNX6-F1
#
_entry.id   AF-A0A952KNX6-F1
#
_cell.length_a   1.000
_cell.length_b   1.000
_cell.length_c   1.000
_cell.angle_alpha   90.00
_cell.angle_beta   90.00
_cell.angle_gamma   90.00
#
_symmetry.space_group_name_H-M   'P 1'
#
loop_
_entity.id
_entity.type
_entity.pdbx_description
1 polymer ?
#
loop_
_entity_poly.entity_id
_entity_poly.type
_entity_poly.pdbx_seq_one_letter_code
_entity_poly.pdbx_strand_id
1 'polypeptide(L)'
;MEDALRPSDHRRWTLRGLFRSIPMWIVPFPLLYFLVLSWGTVGDPIMALWWHVRHGNYASFNGHSFRLPLLWRSTNPDRGEIFRLSHSVQLNIDHAVGGIRNAQQAEAFQRQILATYGRGVEEGRFSLETIRAHDLSFLCVHENSAQPWALYLCVVPGTDWQIGLTGGQAGLDDARRILASAR
;
A
#
# COMPACT_ATOMS: atom_id res chain seq x y z
N MET A 1 -59.92 -59.53 -19.24
CA MET A 1 -59.19 -58.51 -20.04
C MET A 1 -58.96 -57.34 -19.09
N GLU A 2 -57.92 -57.42 -18.27
CA GLU A 2 -57.49 -56.37 -17.35
C GLU A 2 -56.09 -56.75 -16.84
N ASP A 3 -55.09 -56.50 -17.70
CA ASP A 3 -53.68 -56.56 -17.31
C ASP A 3 -53.32 -55.26 -16.58
N ALA A 4 -53.21 -55.36 -15.26
CA ALA A 4 -52.78 -54.29 -14.40
C ALA A 4 -51.27 -54.04 -14.54
N LEU A 5 -50.91 -52.97 -15.26
CA LEU A 5 -49.60 -52.33 -15.20
C LEU A 5 -49.32 -51.84 -13.76
N ARG A 6 -48.47 -52.56 -13.01
CA ARG A 6 -47.81 -52.03 -11.80
C ARG A 6 -46.57 -51.24 -12.20
N PRO A 7 -46.49 -49.93 -11.92
CA PRO A 7 -45.23 -49.20 -12.04
C PRO A 7 -44.32 -49.55 -10.85
N SER A 8 -43.07 -49.86 -11.17
CA SER A 8 -42.02 -50.22 -10.23
C SER A 8 -41.66 -49.04 -9.30
N ASP A 9 -41.85 -49.24 -8.00
CA ASP A 9 -41.64 -48.27 -6.92
C ASP A 9 -40.16 -47.97 -6.60
N HIS A 10 -39.23 -48.22 -7.53
CA HIS A 10 -37.79 -48.02 -7.29
C HIS A 10 -37.28 -46.59 -7.54
N ARG A 11 -38.05 -45.70 -8.18
CA ARG A 11 -37.60 -44.31 -8.47
C ARG A 11 -37.85 -43.28 -7.38
N ARG A 12 -38.55 -43.64 -6.29
CA ARG A 12 -38.90 -42.66 -5.23
C ARG A 12 -37.86 -42.50 -4.13
N TRP A 13 -36.90 -43.42 -4.02
CA TRP A 13 -35.92 -43.44 -2.93
C TRP A 13 -34.58 -42.74 -3.23
N THR A 14 -34.30 -42.36 -4.48
CA THR A 14 -33.04 -41.71 -4.86
C THR A 14 -33.09 -40.18 -4.76
N LEU A 15 -34.24 -39.55 -5.00
CA LEU A 15 -34.37 -38.09 -4.98
C LEU A 15 -34.41 -37.47 -3.56
N ARG A 16 -35.01 -38.17 -2.58
CA ARG A 16 -35.08 -37.66 -1.19
C ARG A 16 -33.73 -37.67 -0.47
N GLY A 17 -32.81 -38.56 -0.87
CA GLY A 17 -31.44 -38.58 -0.37
C GLY A 17 -30.58 -37.44 -0.92
N LEU A 18 -30.73 -37.13 -2.21
CA LEU A 18 -30.02 -36.02 -2.87
C LEU A 18 -30.43 -34.65 -2.31
N PHE A 19 -31.73 -34.44 -2.04
CA PHE A 19 -32.21 -33.15 -1.51
C PHE A 19 -31.86 -32.89 -0.04
N ARG A 20 -31.49 -33.92 0.72
CA ARG A 20 -31.05 -33.78 2.12
C ARG A 20 -29.59 -33.35 2.27
N SER A 21 -28.76 -33.56 1.24
CA SER A 21 -27.34 -33.19 1.23
C SER A 21 -27.05 -31.84 0.54
N ILE A 22 -27.97 -31.34 -0.29
CA ILE A 22 -27.87 -30.01 -0.92
C ILE A 22 -27.73 -28.85 0.10
N PRO A 23 -28.50 -28.75 1.21
CA PRO A 23 -28.35 -27.64 2.16
C PRO A 23 -27.04 -27.70 2.96
N MET A 24 -26.38 -28.86 3.04
CA MET A 24 -25.13 -29.03 3.80
C MET A 24 -23.93 -28.36 3.14
N TRP A 25 -24.00 -28.08 1.83
CA TRP A 25 -22.95 -27.37 1.08
C TRP A 25 -23.33 -25.90 0.79
N ILE A 26 -24.62 -25.55 0.78
CA ILE A 26 -25.07 -24.17 0.52
C ILE A 26 -24.77 -23.21 1.68
N VAL A 27 -24.59 -23.69 2.91
CA VAL A 27 -24.24 -22.83 4.05
C VAL A 27 -22.72 -22.59 4.20
N PRO A 28 -21.84 -23.61 4.11
CA PRO A 28 -20.40 -23.37 4.28
C PRO A 28 -19.79 -22.56 3.14
N PHE A 29 -20.24 -22.73 1.88
CA PHE A 29 -19.63 -22.06 0.74
C PHE A 29 -19.78 -20.52 0.75
N PRO A 30 -20.97 -19.94 1.00
CA PRO A 30 -21.12 -18.51 1.18
C PRO A 30 -20.34 -18.02 2.37
N LEU A 31 -20.30 -18.76 3.48
CA LEU A 31 -19.59 -18.34 4.69
C LEU A 31 -18.07 -18.33 4.49
N LEU A 32 -17.53 -19.33 3.78
CA LEU A 32 -16.13 -19.36 3.32
C LEU A 32 -15.85 -18.25 2.30
N TYR A 33 -16.77 -18.00 1.38
CA TYR A 33 -16.65 -16.92 0.40
C TYR A 33 -16.66 -15.54 1.08
N PHE A 34 -17.55 -15.31 2.04
CA PHE A 34 -17.57 -14.11 2.87
C PHE A 34 -16.31 -13.99 3.73
N LEU A 35 -15.79 -15.09 4.29
CA LEU A 35 -14.52 -15.10 5.02
C LEU A 35 -13.33 -14.76 4.11
N VAL A 36 -13.26 -15.30 2.90
CA VAL A 36 -12.20 -15.00 1.93
C VAL A 36 -12.30 -13.55 1.42
N LEU A 37 -13.51 -13.07 1.13
CA LEU A 37 -13.74 -11.67 0.74
C LEU A 37 -13.46 -10.68 1.88
N SER A 38 -13.82 -11.03 3.11
CA SER A 38 -13.52 -10.20 4.28
C SER A 38 -12.03 -10.25 4.63
N TRP A 39 -11.33 -11.36 4.39
CA TRP A 39 -9.87 -11.40 4.51
C TRP A 39 -9.18 -10.47 3.50
N GLY A 40 -9.68 -10.41 2.26
CA GLY A 40 -9.17 -9.52 1.23
C GLY A 40 -9.35 -8.02 1.53
N THR A 41 -10.38 -7.65 2.30
CA THR A 41 -10.72 -6.24 2.61
C THR A 41 -10.29 -5.80 4.01
N VAL A 42 -10.29 -6.70 5.00
CA VAL A 42 -9.96 -6.41 6.40
C VAL A 42 -8.54 -6.87 6.77
N GLY A 43 -7.89 -7.68 5.94
CA GLY A 43 -6.55 -8.19 6.20
C GLY A 43 -5.51 -7.09 6.37
N ASP A 44 -5.49 -6.08 5.50
CA ASP A 44 -4.52 -4.98 5.57
C ASP A 44 -4.56 -4.17 6.88
N PRO A 45 -5.72 -3.61 7.30
CA PRO A 45 -5.79 -2.86 8.55
C PRO A 45 -5.52 -3.71 9.79
N ILE A 46 -5.94 -4.99 9.79
CA ILE A 46 -5.60 -5.93 10.88
C ILE A 46 -4.09 -6.17 10.93
N MET A 47 -3.45 -6.40 9.79
CA MET A 47 -1.99 -6.63 9.72
C MET A 47 -1.20 -5.38 10.13
N ALA A 48 -1.66 -4.18 9.76
CA ALA A 48 -1.07 -2.93 10.22
C ALA A 48 -1.19 -2.78 11.74
N LEU A 49 -2.39 -3.00 12.30
CA LEU A 49 -2.60 -2.91 13.74
C LEU A 49 -1.73 -3.93 14.50
N TRP A 50 -1.68 -5.18 14.03
CA TRP A 50 -0.82 -6.21 14.60
C TRP A 50 0.67 -5.83 14.54
N TRP A 51 1.10 -5.21 13.43
CA TRP A 51 2.46 -4.70 13.32
C TRP A 51 2.74 -3.64 14.38
N HIS A 52 1.82 -2.70 14.59
CA HIS A 52 1.94 -1.66 15.62
C HIS A 52 1.94 -2.20 17.04
N VAL A 53 1.11 -3.21 17.34
CA VAL A 53 1.12 -3.89 18.65
C VAL A 53 2.47 -4.55 18.92
N ARG A 54 3.10 -5.11 17.88
CA ARG A 54 4.36 -5.85 18.01
C ARG A 54 5.61 -4.96 18.01
N HIS A 55 5.64 -3.91 17.19
CA HIS A 55 6.84 -3.11 16.95
C HIS A 55 6.71 -1.65 17.43
N GLY A 56 5.52 -1.25 17.91
CA GLY A 56 5.20 0.13 18.27
C GLY A 56 4.90 1.00 17.05
N ASN A 57 5.04 2.31 17.22
CA ASN A 57 4.67 3.30 16.20
C ASN A 57 5.87 3.91 15.48
N TYR A 58 7.03 3.25 15.54
CA TYR A 58 8.26 3.73 14.95
C TYR A 58 8.88 2.67 14.06
N ALA A 59 9.39 3.10 12.92
CA ALA A 59 10.27 2.30 12.09
C ALA A 59 11.64 2.98 11.99
N SER A 60 12.69 2.18 11.90
CA SER A 60 14.06 2.69 11.83
C SER A 60 14.63 2.46 10.44
N PHE A 61 15.35 3.45 9.92
CA PHE A 61 16.10 3.37 8.68
C PHE A 61 17.42 4.13 8.82
N ASN A 62 18.53 3.40 8.62
CA ASN A 62 19.90 3.91 8.64
C ASN A 62 20.17 4.91 9.79
N GLY A 63 19.86 4.47 11.02
CA GLY A 63 20.10 5.23 12.26
C GLY A 63 19.01 6.22 12.65
N HIS A 64 18.07 6.54 11.75
CA HIS A 64 16.95 7.44 12.05
C HIS A 64 15.66 6.67 12.28
N SER A 65 14.75 7.26 13.05
CA SER A 65 13.44 6.71 13.36
C SER A 65 12.32 7.59 12.80
N PHE A 66 11.35 6.95 12.16
CA PHE A 66 10.17 7.56 11.56
C PHE A 66 8.94 7.09 12.31
N ARG A 67 8.06 8.03 12.67
CA ARG A 67 6.77 7.69 13.27
C ARG A 67 5.79 7.26 12.18
N LEU A 68 5.24 6.08 12.32
CA LEU A 68 4.23 5.54 11.42
C LEU A 68 2.81 5.79 11.99
N PRO A 69 1.86 6.32 11.19
CA PRO A 69 0.45 6.34 11.56
C PRO A 69 -0.11 4.91 11.65
N LEU A 70 -1.17 4.69 12.44
CA LEU A 70 -1.67 3.36 12.85
C LEU A 70 -1.97 2.35 11.72
N LEU A 71 -2.22 2.83 10.51
CA LEU A 71 -2.53 1.99 9.35
C LEU A 71 -1.31 1.75 8.45
N TRP A 72 -0.17 2.37 8.75
CA TRP A 72 1.09 2.18 8.05
C TRP A 72 1.90 1.09 8.71
N ARG A 73 2.56 0.25 7.92
CA ARG A 73 3.49 -0.75 8.45
C ARG A 73 4.74 -0.85 7.60
N SER A 74 5.86 -1.18 8.22
CA SER A 74 7.03 -1.62 7.46
C SER A 74 6.77 -3.03 6.92
N THR A 75 6.89 -3.22 5.61
CA THR A 75 6.78 -4.56 5.01
C THR A 75 8.11 -5.31 4.98
N ASN A 76 9.23 -4.62 5.20
CA ASN A 76 10.56 -5.23 5.25
C ASN A 76 11.48 -4.45 6.23
N PRO A 77 11.40 -4.77 7.54
CA PRO A 77 12.18 -4.05 8.55
C PRO A 77 13.69 -4.28 8.41
N ASP A 78 14.12 -5.40 7.80
CA ASP A 78 15.54 -5.78 7.71
C ASP A 78 16.25 -5.18 6.48
N ARG A 79 15.49 -4.81 5.44
CA ARG A 79 16.06 -4.16 4.24
C ARG A 79 15.84 -2.66 4.20
N GLY A 80 14.87 -2.14 4.96
CA GLY A 80 14.64 -0.70 5.09
C GLY A 80 13.67 -0.08 4.07
N GLU A 81 13.03 -0.88 3.22
CA GLU A 81 12.69 -0.38 1.88
C GLU A 81 11.22 0.08 1.69
N ILE A 82 10.23 -0.31 2.51
CA ILE A 82 8.82 0.00 2.16
C ILE A 82 7.92 0.17 3.39
N PHE A 83 7.34 1.37 3.54
CA PHE A 83 6.17 1.63 4.38
C PHE A 83 4.90 1.52 3.54
N ARG A 84 3.90 0.80 4.05
CA ARG A 84 2.65 0.54 3.32
C ARG A 84 1.44 0.88 4.17
N LEU A 85 0.52 1.64 3.58
CA LEU A 85 -0.82 1.88 4.13
C LEU A 85 -1.84 0.90 3.56
N SER A 86 -1.75 0.61 2.27
CA SER A 86 -2.61 -0.33 1.56
C SER A 86 -1.87 -0.92 0.36
N HIS A 87 -2.45 -1.89 -0.33
CA HIS A 87 -1.91 -2.40 -1.59
C HIS A 87 -1.61 -1.30 -2.63
N SER A 88 -2.35 -0.18 -2.58
CA SER A 88 -2.27 0.92 -3.56
C SER A 88 -1.48 2.13 -3.07
N VAL A 89 -1.09 2.18 -1.79
CA VAL A 89 -0.40 3.33 -1.19
C VAL A 89 0.86 2.86 -0.47
N GLN A 90 2.02 3.26 -1.01
CA GLN A 90 3.33 2.81 -0.56
C GLN A 90 4.34 3.96 -0.58
N LEU A 91 5.04 4.15 0.53
CA LEU A 91 6.17 5.07 0.69
C LEU A 91 7.43 4.21 0.78
N ASN A 92 8.30 4.34 -0.22
CA ASN A 92 9.56 3.64 -0.29
C ASN A 92 10.68 4.60 0.13
N ILE A 93 11.56 4.17 1.04
CA ILE A 93 12.82 4.84 1.37
C ILE A 93 13.95 3.88 1.03
N ASP A 94 14.74 4.26 0.02
CA ASP A 94 15.78 3.42 -0.58
C ASP A 94 17.11 4.18 -0.71
N HIS A 95 18.17 3.46 -1.05
CA HIS A 95 19.44 4.06 -1.43
C HIS A 95 19.40 4.59 -2.88
N ALA A 96 19.64 5.89 -3.06
CA ALA A 96 19.85 6.59 -4.32
C ALA A 96 21.17 6.16 -4.97
N VAL A 97 21.10 5.72 -6.22
CA VAL A 97 22.30 5.39 -7.01
C VAL A 97 23.14 6.65 -7.23
N GLY A 98 24.34 6.69 -6.65
CA GLY A 98 25.30 7.79 -6.80
C GLY A 98 25.33 8.81 -5.66
N GLY A 99 24.33 8.81 -4.79
CA GLY A 99 24.23 9.65 -3.58
C GLY A 99 24.17 11.16 -3.83
N ILE A 100 23.43 11.90 -2.98
CA ILE A 100 23.31 13.35 -3.08
C ILE A 100 24.06 13.99 -1.92
N ARG A 101 25.26 14.52 -2.21
CA ARG A 101 26.22 14.93 -1.18
C ARG A 101 25.91 16.29 -0.55
N ASN A 102 25.14 17.14 -1.22
CA ASN A 102 24.83 18.49 -0.73
C ASN A 102 23.52 19.04 -1.31
N ALA A 103 23.07 20.17 -0.76
CA ALA A 103 21.83 20.83 -1.16
C ALA A 103 21.85 21.28 -2.63
N GLN A 104 22.99 21.72 -3.17
CA GLN A 104 23.09 22.12 -4.58
C GLN A 104 22.85 20.92 -5.52
N GLN A 105 23.37 19.74 -5.19
CA GLN A 105 23.12 18.52 -5.95
C GLN A 105 21.66 18.08 -5.83
N ALA A 106 21.07 18.22 -4.65
CA ALA A 106 19.64 17.93 -4.44
C ALA A 106 18.76 18.86 -5.29
N GLU A 107 19.03 20.16 -5.30
CA GLU A 107 18.32 21.12 -6.14
C GLU A 107 18.54 20.86 -7.64
N ALA A 108 19.76 20.51 -8.04
CA ALA A 108 20.06 20.15 -9.43
C ALA A 108 19.28 18.91 -9.86
N PHE A 109 19.16 17.91 -8.98
CA PHE A 109 18.35 16.73 -9.19
C PHE A 109 16.85 17.07 -9.32
N GLN A 110 16.31 17.92 -8.44
CA GLN A 110 14.92 18.40 -8.57
C GLN A 110 14.69 19.10 -9.91
N ARG A 111 15.61 19.99 -10.33
CA ARG A 111 15.54 20.67 -11.63
C ARG A 111 15.65 19.70 -12.79
N GLN A 112 16.46 18.66 -12.69
CA GLN A 112 16.58 17.63 -13.71
C GLN A 112 15.25 16.87 -13.86
N ILE A 113 14.59 16.49 -12.77
CA ILE A 113 13.27 15.86 -12.81
C ILE A 113 12.27 16.78 -13.48
N LEU A 114 12.23 18.05 -13.09
CA LEU A 114 11.38 19.04 -13.76
C LEU A 114 11.72 19.21 -15.25
N ALA A 115 12.98 19.13 -15.64
CA ALA A 115 13.38 19.21 -17.05
C ALA A 115 13.01 17.94 -17.84
N THR A 116 13.05 16.76 -17.22
CA THR A 116 12.72 15.48 -17.85
C THR A 116 11.22 15.29 -17.97
N TYR A 117 10.47 15.55 -16.89
CA TYR A 117 9.04 15.29 -16.82
C TYR A 117 8.18 16.53 -17.07
N GLY A 118 8.75 17.73 -16.98
CA GLY A 118 8.05 19.00 -17.18
C GLY A 118 8.18 19.59 -18.59
N ARG A 119 8.97 19.01 -19.49
CA ARG A 119 8.98 19.46 -20.91
C ARG A 119 7.70 19.02 -21.61
N GLY A 120 6.90 19.98 -22.06
CA GLY A 120 5.62 19.75 -22.74
C GLY A 120 4.40 19.69 -21.81
N VAL A 121 4.56 20.14 -20.58
CA VAL A 121 3.58 20.06 -19.52
C VAL A 121 3.02 21.43 -19.18
N GLU A 122 1.72 21.50 -18.87
CA GLU A 122 1.05 22.71 -18.39
C GLU A 122 1.80 23.33 -17.20
N GLU A 123 1.97 24.65 -17.26
CA GLU A 123 2.61 25.44 -16.21
C GLU A 123 1.90 25.14 -14.86
N GLY A 124 2.66 24.69 -13.86
CA GLY A 124 2.12 24.34 -12.54
C GLY A 124 1.74 22.87 -12.31
N ARG A 125 1.99 21.94 -13.25
CA ARG A 125 1.78 20.49 -12.99
C ARG A 125 2.70 19.92 -11.92
N PHE A 126 3.89 20.48 -11.72
CA PHE A 126 4.83 20.01 -10.70
C PHE A 126 5.13 21.11 -9.69
N SER A 127 5.30 20.71 -8.43
CA SER A 127 5.67 21.59 -7.33
C SER A 127 6.90 21.06 -6.59
N LEU A 128 7.69 22.01 -6.10
CA LEU A 128 8.84 21.75 -5.26
C LEU A 128 8.43 21.95 -3.80
N GLU A 129 8.81 21.02 -2.95
CA GLU A 129 8.53 21.07 -1.53
C GLU A 129 9.82 20.74 -0.75
N THR A 130 10.01 21.37 0.40
CA THR A 130 11.07 20.99 1.34
C THR A 130 10.45 20.66 2.67
N ILE A 131 10.60 19.41 3.10
CA ILE A 131 10.14 18.94 4.40
C ILE A 131 11.35 18.92 5.32
N ARG A 132 11.26 19.65 6.44
CA ARG A 132 12.31 19.68 7.45
C ARG A 132 11.91 18.79 8.62
N ALA A 133 12.81 17.89 8.99
CA ALA A 133 12.77 17.07 10.19
C ALA A 133 14.06 17.31 11.00
N HIS A 134 14.15 16.75 12.20
CA HIS A 134 15.14 17.11 13.23
C HIS A 134 16.53 17.47 12.67
N ASP A 135 17.25 16.47 12.13
CA ASP A 135 18.57 16.65 11.50
C ASP A 135 18.54 16.39 9.98
N LEU A 136 17.35 16.24 9.40
CA LEU A 136 17.17 15.85 8.00
C LEU A 136 16.34 16.89 7.25
N SER A 137 16.72 17.15 6.01
CA SER A 137 15.92 17.94 5.07
C SER A 137 15.60 17.10 3.85
N PHE A 138 14.33 16.93 3.56
CA PHE A 138 13.85 16.20 2.38
C PHE A 138 13.48 17.22 1.31
N LEU A 139 14.21 17.20 0.19
CA LEU A 139 13.90 18.03 -0.96
C LEU A 139 13.09 17.20 -1.95
N CYS A 140 11.82 17.57 -2.12
CA CYS A 140 10.82 16.80 -2.83
C CYS A 140 10.39 17.48 -4.12
N VAL A 141 10.12 16.67 -5.14
CA VAL A 141 9.35 17.05 -6.34
C VAL A 141 8.08 16.24 -6.32
N HIS A 142 6.95 16.91 -6.51
CA HIS A 142 5.68 16.22 -6.60
C HIS A 142 4.83 16.73 -7.76
N GLU A 143 4.05 15.84 -8.34
CA GLU A 143 3.05 16.17 -9.34
C GLU A 143 1.76 16.65 -8.64
N ASN A 144 1.23 17.79 -9.07
CA ASN A 144 -0.04 18.37 -8.63
C ASN A 144 -1.20 17.63 -9.31
N SER A 145 -1.36 16.36 -8.93
CA SER A 145 -2.37 15.48 -9.50
C SER A 145 -3.02 14.65 -8.41
N ALA A 146 -4.34 14.49 -8.50
CA ALA A 146 -5.09 13.58 -7.63
C ALA A 146 -4.92 12.10 -8.05
N GLN A 147 -4.19 11.83 -9.14
CA GLN A 147 -4.01 10.47 -9.65
C GLN A 147 -3.13 9.64 -8.70
N PRO A 148 -3.44 8.35 -8.50
CA PRO A 148 -2.69 7.50 -7.56
C PRO A 148 -1.25 7.22 -7.99
N TRP A 149 -0.95 7.37 -9.29
CA TRP A 149 0.40 7.25 -9.86
C TRP A 149 1.11 8.59 -10.02
N ALA A 150 0.60 9.67 -9.40
CA ALA A 150 1.27 10.97 -9.38
C ALA A 150 2.70 10.82 -8.84
N LEU A 151 3.67 11.43 -9.52
CA LEU A 151 5.06 11.37 -9.10
C LEU A 151 5.22 12.08 -7.76
N TYR A 152 5.85 11.42 -6.79
CA TYR A 152 6.39 12.05 -5.59
C TYR A 152 7.75 11.43 -5.30
N LEU A 153 8.78 12.26 -5.38
CA LEU A 153 10.16 11.83 -5.17
C LEU A 153 10.89 12.85 -4.30
N CYS A 154 11.55 12.38 -3.24
CA CYS A 154 12.40 13.20 -2.40
C CYS A 154 13.82 12.66 -2.32
N VAL A 155 14.75 13.56 -2.02
CA VAL A 155 16.14 13.25 -1.75
C VAL A 155 16.59 13.96 -0.48
N VAL A 156 17.57 13.38 0.20
CA VAL A 156 18.09 13.93 1.46
C VAL A 156 19.56 14.34 1.25
N PRO A 157 19.88 15.65 1.29
CA PRO A 157 21.24 16.13 1.13
C PRO A 157 22.20 15.55 2.17
N GLY A 158 23.40 15.20 1.74
CA GLY A 158 24.43 14.61 2.60
C GLY A 158 24.25 13.11 2.84
N THR A 159 23.25 12.50 2.20
CA THR A 159 22.96 11.07 2.31
C THR A 159 22.88 10.43 0.93
N ASP A 160 22.76 9.12 0.92
CA ASP A 160 22.44 8.34 -0.26
C ASP A 160 20.97 7.94 -0.27
N TRP A 161 20.05 8.71 0.31
CA TRP A 161 18.63 8.31 0.36
C TRP A 161 17.81 8.92 -0.77
N GLN A 162 16.90 8.11 -1.31
CA GLN A 162 15.78 8.52 -2.15
C GLN A 162 14.47 8.03 -1.52
N ILE A 163 13.43 8.84 -1.63
CA ILE A 163 12.09 8.50 -1.16
C ILE A 163 11.14 8.59 -2.33
N GLY A 164 10.38 7.53 -2.59
CA GLY A 164 9.32 7.50 -3.59
C GLY A 164 7.97 7.19 -2.95
N LEU A 165 6.89 7.76 -3.49
CA LEU A 165 5.53 7.44 -3.04
C LEU A 165 4.64 7.07 -4.23
N THR A 166 3.77 6.09 -3.98
CA THR A 166 2.57 5.81 -4.78
C THR A 166 1.35 5.99 -3.87
N GLY A 167 0.25 6.58 -4.36
CA GLY A 167 -0.98 6.72 -3.57
C GLY A 167 -1.74 8.05 -3.68
N GLY A 168 -1.36 8.95 -4.59
CA GLY A 168 -2.04 10.23 -4.80
C GLY A 168 -2.04 11.14 -3.57
N GLN A 169 -2.99 12.08 -3.51
CA GLN A 169 -2.98 13.16 -2.50
C GLN A 169 -3.08 12.66 -1.05
N ALA A 170 -3.90 11.63 -0.78
CA ALA A 170 -4.02 11.08 0.57
C ALA A 170 -2.72 10.41 1.03
N GLY A 171 -2.04 9.68 0.14
CA GLY A 171 -0.71 9.13 0.42
C GLY A 171 0.33 10.23 0.65
N LEU A 172 0.22 11.35 -0.06
CA LEU A 172 1.14 12.49 0.04
C LEU A 172 1.08 13.16 1.42
N ASP A 173 -0.12 13.38 1.94
CA ASP A 173 -0.29 14.01 3.26
C ASP A 173 0.24 13.10 4.39
N ASP A 174 0.07 11.79 4.25
CA ASP A 174 0.67 10.81 5.16
C ASP A 174 2.20 10.76 5.05
N ALA A 175 2.73 10.75 3.82
CA ALA A 175 4.17 10.79 3.58
C ALA A 175 4.81 12.03 4.23
N ARG A 176 4.19 13.21 4.10
CA ARG A 176 4.64 14.43 4.78
C ARG A 176 4.73 14.25 6.28
N ARG A 177 3.69 13.69 6.90
CA ARG A 177 3.66 13.43 8.35
C ARG A 177 4.74 12.44 8.78
N ILE A 178 4.97 11.39 8.01
CA ILE A 178 6.00 10.39 8.28
C ILE A 178 7.39 11.03 8.18
N LEU A 179 7.70 11.71 7.07
CA LEU A 179 9.00 12.33 6.83
C LEU A 179 9.30 13.45 7.85
N ALA A 180 8.32 14.30 8.17
CA ALA A 180 8.48 15.35 9.18
C ALA A 180 8.72 14.83 10.60
N SER A 181 8.43 13.55 10.86
CA SER A 181 8.64 12.91 12.16
C SER A 181 10.04 12.29 12.33
N ALA A 182 10.87 12.35 11.29
CA ALA A 182 12.20 11.73 11.30
C ALA A 182 13.09 12.36 12.38
N ARG A 183 13.73 11.49 13.18
CA ARG A 183 14.71 11.83 14.21
C ARG A 183 15.83 10.80 14.17
#